data_AF-A0A8G1ZE61-F1
#
_entry.id   AF-A0A8G1ZE61-F1
#
_cell.length_a   1.000
_cell.length_b   1.000
_cell.length_c   1.000
_cell.angle_alpha   90.00
_cell.angle_beta   90.00
_cell.angle_gamma   90.00
#
_symmetry.space_group_name_H-M   'P 1'
#
loop_
_entity.id
_entity.type
_entity.pdbx_description
1 polymer ?
#
loop_
_entity_poly.entity_id
_entity_poly.type
_entity_poly.pdbx_seq_one_letter_code
_entity_poly.pdbx_strand_id
1 'polypeptide(L)' 'MDMAGIEGPQATPKGLRHGFGCHGIGSGLPESLVGRLMGHADGGGKSTRIYTYVVNAEERALTARMWRGPL' A
#
# COMPACT_ATOMS: atom_id res chain seq x y z
N MET A 1 -12.95 -0.67 13.76
CA MET A 1 -11.76 -1.54 13.87
C MET A 1 -12.15 -2.87 14.49
N ASP A 2 -12.94 -2.82 15.56
CA ASP A 2 -13.36 -3.95 16.40
C ASP A 2 -14.00 -5.10 15.62
N MET A 3 -14.95 -4.83 14.70
CA MET A 3 -15.56 -5.89 13.87
C MET A 3 -14.55 -6.65 12.99
N ALA A 4 -13.43 -6.01 12.64
CA ALA A 4 -12.38 -6.60 11.82
C ALA A 4 -11.17 -7.08 12.64
N GLY A 5 -11.22 -6.99 13.98
CA GLY A 5 -10.13 -7.38 14.86
C GLY A 5 -8.83 -6.60 14.65
N ILE A 6 -8.91 -5.34 14.20
CA ILE A 6 -7.71 -4.51 13.94
C ILE A 6 -7.29 -3.82 15.24
N GLU A 7 -6.14 -4.21 15.79
CA GLU A 7 -5.62 -3.72 17.06
C GLU A 7 -4.20 -3.13 16.93
N GLY A 8 -3.85 -2.15 17.77
CA GLY A 8 -2.51 -1.55 17.77
C GLY A 8 -2.41 -0.23 16.98
N PRO A 9 -1.19 0.26 16.67
CA PRO A 9 -0.96 1.59 16.11
C PRO A 9 -1.66 1.86 14.76
N GLN A 10 -1.94 0.82 13.99
CA GLN A 10 -2.64 0.87 12.70
C GLN A 10 -4.16 0.97 12.82
N ALA A 11 -4.73 0.79 14.03
CA ALA A 11 -6.16 0.92 14.32
C ALA A 11 -6.63 2.40 14.30
N THR A 12 -6.19 3.17 13.30
CA THR A 12 -6.53 4.58 13.08
C THR A 12 -6.87 4.82 11.61
N PRO A 13 -7.60 5.90 11.25
CA PRO A 13 -7.86 6.25 9.86
C PRO A 13 -6.59 6.41 9.01
N LYS A 14 -5.51 6.93 9.61
CA LYS A 14 -4.19 7.04 8.96
C LYS A 14 -3.59 5.65 8.71
N GLY A 15 -3.68 4.76 9.69
CA GLY A 15 -3.20 3.38 9.59
C GLY A 15 -3.91 2.60 8.48
N LEU A 16 -5.24 2.68 8.39
CA LEU A 16 -5.99 2.05 7.30
C LEU A 16 -5.62 2.61 5.93
N ARG A 17 -5.48 3.94 5.82
CA ARG A 17 -5.02 4.58 4.58
C ARG A 17 -3.66 4.04 4.16
N HIS A 18 -2.74 3.90 5.12
CA HIS A 18 -1.42 3.35 4.85
C HIS A 18 -1.47 1.88 4.42
N GLY A 19 -2.22 1.05 5.15
CA GLY A 19 -2.42 -0.36 4.81
C GLY A 19 -3.06 -0.56 3.43
N PHE A 20 -4.03 0.26 3.05
CA PHE A 20 -4.61 0.25 1.70
C PHE A 20 -3.56 0.51 0.62
N GLY A 21 -2.71 1.51 0.84
CA GLY A 21 -1.63 1.84 -0.09
C GLY A 21 -0.61 0.70 -0.25
N CYS A 22 -0.09 0.18 0.87
CA CYS A 22 0.87 -0.93 0.86
C CYS A 22 0.29 -2.20 0.24
N HIS A 23 -0.97 -2.54 0.58
CA HIS A 23 -1.65 -3.69 -0.01
C HIS A 23 -1.90 -3.51 -1.51
N GLY A 24 -2.33 -2.32 -1.95
CA GLY A 24 -2.55 -2.03 -3.37
C GLY A 24 -1.29 -2.24 -4.22
N ILE A 25 -0.15 -1.70 -3.76
CA ILE A 25 1.15 -1.91 -4.40
C ILE A 25 1.56 -3.40 -4.32
N GLY A 26 1.45 -4.00 -3.13
CA GLY A 26 1.76 -5.40 -2.85
C GLY A 26 1.00 -6.39 -3.75
N SER A 27 -0.26 -6.07 -4.08
CA SER A 27 -1.13 -6.84 -4.97
C SER A 27 -0.95 -6.52 -6.46
N GLY A 28 -0.21 -5.45 -6.79
CA GLY A 28 0.18 -5.14 -8.17
C GLY A 28 -0.54 -4.00 -8.85
N LEU A 29 -1.31 -3.21 -8.10
CA LEU A 29 -1.85 -1.98 -8.65
C LEU A 29 -0.70 -1.01 -8.97
N PRO A 30 -0.74 -0.32 -10.13
CA PRO A 30 0.20 0.75 -10.42
C PRO A 30 0.14 1.85 -9.35
N GLU A 31 1.29 2.43 -9.00
CA GLU A 31 1.38 3.53 -8.02
C GLU A 31 0.45 4.70 -8.37
N SER A 32 0.36 5.06 -9.65
CA SER A 32 -0.54 6.10 -10.14
C SER A 32 -2.01 5.78 -9.86
N LEU A 33 -2.42 4.52 -10.01
CA LEU A 33 -3.79 4.08 -9.73
C LEU A 33 -4.09 4.13 -8.23
N VAL A 34 -3.16 3.67 -7.39
CA VAL A 34 -3.29 3.76 -5.93
C VAL A 34 -3.43 5.22 -5.50
N GLY A 35 -2.60 6.12 -6.03
CA GLY A 35 -2.68 7.55 -5.76
C GLY A 35 -4.04 8.15 -6.13
N ARG A 36 -4.54 7.84 -7.34
CA ARG A 36 -5.85 8.29 -7.82
C ARG A 36 -7.00 7.80 -6.93
N LEU A 37 -6.98 6.53 -6.51
CA LEU A 37 -8.00 5.97 -5.61
C LEU A 37 -8.02 6.64 -4.23
N MET A 38 -6.88 7.18 -3.80
CA MET A 38 -6.72 7.85 -2.51
C MET A 38 -6.90 9.37 -2.58
N GLY A 39 -7.20 9.90 -3.76
CA GLY A 39 -7.36 11.33 -4.01
C GLY A 39 -6.05 12.11 -3.85
N HIS A 40 -4.90 11.48 -4.11
CA HIS A 40 -3.63 12.19 -4.19
C HIS A 40 -3.58 12.95 -5.53
N ALA A 41 -3.44 14.28 -5.47
CA ALA A 41 -3.33 15.10 -6.66
C ALA A 41 -1.97 14.86 -7.33
N ASP A 42 -1.95 14.81 -8.67
CA ASP A 42 -0.77 14.52 -9.49
C ASP A 42 0.37 15.56 -9.35
N GLY A 43 0.19 16.62 -8.54
CA GLY A 43 1.01 17.83 -8.58
C GLY A 43 1.60 18.38 -7.26
N GLY A 44 1.54 17.70 -6.10
CA GLY A 44 2.36 18.18 -4.96
C GLY A 44 1.88 18.00 -3.52
N GLY A 45 1.04 17.02 -3.18
CA GLY A 45 0.63 16.85 -1.77
C GLY A 45 0.19 15.44 -1.42
N LYS A 46 1.05 14.75 -0.66
CA LYS A 46 0.99 13.34 -0.20
C LYS A 46 1.58 12.36 -1.23
N SER A 47 2.83 11.99 -0.99
CA SER A 47 3.58 11.07 -1.85
C SER A 47 3.05 9.64 -1.71
N THR A 48 2.32 9.17 -2.72
CA THR A 48 1.92 7.74 -2.86
C THR A 48 3.12 6.81 -2.77
N ARG A 49 4.30 7.30 -3.15
CA ARG A 49 5.58 6.60 -3.08
C ARG A 49 5.93 6.08 -1.69
N ILE A 50 5.37 6.65 -0.62
CA ILE A 50 5.57 6.11 0.74
C ILE A 50 5.08 4.65 0.87
N TYR A 51 4.12 4.22 0.05
CA TYR A 51 3.59 2.86 0.07
C TYR A 51 4.47 1.85 -0.68
N THR A 52 5.50 2.31 -1.39
CA THR A 52 6.48 1.43 -2.05
C THR A 52 7.67 1.13 -1.14
N TYR A 53 7.83 1.86 -0.03
CA TYR A 53 8.88 1.66 0.97
C TYR A 53 8.50 0.60 2.02
N VAL A 54 8.01 -0.55 1.55
CA VAL A 54 7.72 -1.71 2.40
C VAL A 54 9.02 -2.38 2.84
N VAL A 55 8.98 -3.07 3.98
CA VAL A 55 10.17 -3.72 4.57
C VAL A 55 9.87 -5.17 4.96
N ASN A 56 10.92 -5.97 5.16
CA ASN A 56 10.83 -7.35 5.66
C ASN A 56 9.98 -8.28 4.74
N ALA A 57 8.95 -8.91 5.30
CA ALA A 57 8.12 -9.87 4.59
C ALA A 57 7.39 -9.25 3.38
N GLU A 58 6.97 -7.99 3.49
CA GLU A 58 6.28 -7.27 2.41
C GLU A 58 7.23 -6.95 1.25
N GLU A 59 8.45 -6.52 1.54
CA GLU A 59 9.51 -6.32 0.55
C GLU A 59 9.86 -7.63 -0.17
N ARG A 60 10.01 -8.72 0.58
CA ARG A 60 10.27 -10.05 0.02
C ARG A 60 9.12 -10.52 -0.89
N ALA A 61 7.88 -10.29 -0.49
CA ALA A 61 6.71 -10.66 -1.30
C ALA A 61 6.63 -9.84 -2.60
N LEU A 62 6.89 -8.53 -2.52
CA LEU A 62 6.86 -7.64 -3.68
C LEU A 62 7.98 -7.99 -4.68
N THR A 63 9.21 -8.20 -4.20
CA THR A 63 10.35 -8.60 -5.04
C THR A 63 10.19 -10.00 -5.64
N ALA A 64 9.58 -10.95 -4.91
CA ALA A 64 9.31 -12.28 -5.43
C ALA A 64 8.38 -12.28 -6.66
N ARG A 65 7.49 -11.28 -6.80
CA ARG A 65 6.59 -11.16 -7.96
C ARG A 65 7.34 -10.82 -9.24
N MET A 66 8.46 -10.10 -9.16
CA MET A 66 9.29 -9.77 -10.33
C MET A 66 9.74 -11.03 -11.10
N TRP A 67 9.91 -12.15 -10.38
CA TRP A 67 10.46 -13.39 -10.93
C TRP A 67 9.40 -14.44 -11.30
N ARG A 68 8.12 -14.22 -10.96
CA ARG A 68 7.07 -15.24 -11.17
C ARG A 68 6.44 -15.24 -12.57
N GLY A 69 6.85 -14.34 -13.47
CA GLY A 69 6.28 -14.19 -14.80
C GLY A 69 4.80 -13.78 -14.77
N PRO A 70 4.24 -13.25 -15.87
CA PRO A 70 2.80 -13.06 -15.96
C PRO A 70 2.12 -14.44 -16.04
N LEU A 71 1.08 -14.67 -15.24
CA LEU A 71 0.06 -15.67 -15.56
C LEU A 71 -0.75 -15.21 -16.78
#